data_AF-A0A959LZD3-F1
#
_entry.id   AF-A0A959LZD3-F1
#
_cell.length_a   1.000
_cell.length_b   1.000
_cell.length_c   1.000
_cell.angle_alpha   90.00
_cell.angle_beta   90.00
_cell.angle_gamma   90.00
#
_symmetry.space_group_name_H-M   'P 1'
#
loop_
_entity.id
_entity.type
_entity.pdbx_description
1 polymer ?
#
loop_
_entity_poly.entity_id
_entity_poly.type
_entity_poly.pdbx_seq_one_letter_code
_entity_poly.pdbx_strand_id
1 'polypeptide(L)'
;MERSRRAERIERIQLLINRKATGSPMALASRLRVSEATIYRDIQLIRSRGIALRYCKIRQTYYYEHVFSEHENKTEHQLIHLEAMKTAGPLNAASKDFY
;
A
#
# COMPACT_ATOMS: atom_id res chain seq x y z
N MET A 1 -18.03 0.99 27.71
CA MET A 1 -16.85 0.17 27.40
C MET A 1 -15.61 1.02 27.59
N GLU A 2 -14.76 0.69 28.56
CA GLU A 2 -13.50 1.40 28.78
C GLU A 2 -12.44 0.82 27.85
N ARG A 3 -12.01 1.58 26.85
CA ARG A 3 -10.89 1.18 25.99
C ARG A 3 -9.60 1.39 26.78
N SER A 4 -8.78 0.36 26.94
CA SER A 4 -7.51 0.50 27.65
C SER A 4 -6.65 1.59 26.97
N ARG A 5 -6.02 2.49 27.74
CA ARG A 5 -5.21 3.63 27.22
C ARG A 5 -4.22 3.27 26.11
N ARG A 6 -3.71 2.03 26.11
CA ARG A 6 -2.81 1.51 25.07
C ARG A 6 -3.52 1.31 23.72
N ALA A 7 -4.75 0.79 23.73
CA ALA A 7 -5.53 0.56 22.51
C ALA A 7 -5.84 1.89 21.80
N GLU A 8 -6.29 2.90 22.54
CA GLU A 8 -6.57 4.24 22.00
C GLU A 8 -5.33 4.88 21.37
N ARG A 9 -4.16 4.69 22.01
CA ARG A 9 -2.90 5.19 21.48
C ARG A 9 -2.53 4.50 20.17
N ILE A 10 -2.71 3.19 20.06
CA ILE A 10 -2.44 2.43 18.83
C ILE A 10 -3.34 2.92 17.70
N GLU A 11 -4.64 3.10 17.95
CA GLU A 11 -5.58 3.65 16.95
C GLU A 11 -5.15 5.05 16.50
N ARG A 12 -4.74 5.90 17.44
CA ARG A 12 -4.25 7.24 17.13
C ARG A 12 -2.97 7.20 16.29
N ILE A 13 -2.04 6.30 16.58
CA ILE A 13 -0.85 6.07 15.76
C ILE A 13 -1.26 5.67 14.34
N GLN A 14 -2.17 4.70 14.18
CA GLN A 14 -2.61 4.25 12.86
C GLN A 14 -3.29 5.36 12.04
N LEU A 15 -4.10 6.20 12.68
CA LEU A 15 -4.69 7.38 12.03
C LEU A 15 -3.63 8.34 11.51
N LEU A 16 -2.55 8.55 12.27
CA LEU A 16 -1.44 9.41 11.86
C LEU A 16 -0.61 8.80 10.73
N ILE A 17 -0.42 7.49 10.74
CA ILE A 17 0.27 6.78 9.64
C ILE A 17 -0.55 6.90 8.36
N ASN A 18 -1.88 6.69 8.42
CA ASN A 18 -2.78 6.87 7.27
C ASN A 18 -2.68 8.28 6.67
N ARG A 19 -2.60 9.29 7.53
CA ARG A 19 -2.44 10.70 7.12
C ARG A 19 -1.00 11.08 6.78
N LYS A 20 -0.04 10.15 6.90
CA LYS A 20 1.41 10.39 6.76
C LYS A 20 1.92 11.53 7.65
N ALA A 21 1.27 11.74 8.80
CA ALA A 21 1.49 12.87 9.71
C ALA A 21 2.09 12.43 11.06
N THR A 22 2.88 11.36 11.07
CA THR A 22 3.52 10.87 12.31
C THR A 22 4.70 11.73 12.74
N GLY A 23 5.41 12.37 11.80
CA GLY A 23 6.69 12.99 12.08
C GLY A 23 7.77 11.96 12.44
N SER A 24 8.87 12.44 13.01
CA SER A 24 9.92 11.58 13.57
C SER A 24 9.40 10.77 14.77
N PRO A 25 10.05 9.64 15.12
CA PRO A 25 9.69 8.86 16.31
C PRO A 25 9.65 9.72 17.57
N MET A 26 10.61 10.64 17.72
CA MET A 26 10.67 11.63 18.80
C MET A 26 9.46 12.57 18.78
N ALA A 27 9.12 13.14 17.63
CA ALA A 27 7.98 14.04 17.50
C ALA A 27 6.65 13.32 17.81
N LEU A 28 6.51 12.08 17.34
CA LEU A 28 5.36 11.23 17.61
C LEU A 28 5.24 10.92 19.12
N ALA A 29 6.36 10.61 19.76
CA ALA A 29 6.44 10.33 21.19
C ALA A 29 6.00 11.54 22.03
N SER A 30 6.56 12.73 21.75
CA SER A 30 6.19 13.98 22.41
C SER A 30 4.71 14.32 22.20
N ARG A 31 4.20 14.16 20.98
CA ARG A 31 2.80 14.43 20.62
C ARG A 31 1.81 13.49 21.32
N LEU A 32 2.23 12.26 21.60
CA LEU A 32 1.44 11.26 22.33
C LEU A 32 1.76 11.21 23.83
N ARG A 33 2.66 12.08 24.31
CA ARG A 33 3.13 12.15 25.71
C ARG A 33 3.63 10.81 26.25
N VAL A 34 4.41 10.09 25.43
CA VAL A 34 5.06 8.83 25.80
C VAL A 34 6.54 8.88 25.45
N SER A 35 7.31 7.89 25.90
CA SER A 35 8.71 7.73 25.49
C SER A 35 8.83 7.18 24.07
N GLU A 36 9.95 7.46 23.39
CA GLU A 36 10.27 6.85 22.10
C GLU A 36 10.26 5.32 22.17
N ALA A 37 10.79 4.75 23.25
CA ALA A 37 10.74 3.30 23.47
C ALA A 37 9.30 2.75 23.46
N THR A 38 8.34 3.50 23.98
CA THR A 38 6.92 3.11 23.94
C THR A 38 6.38 3.14 22.51
N ILE A 39 6.74 4.15 21.73
CA ILE A 39 6.39 4.22 20.30
C ILE A 39 6.96 3.02 19.55
N TYR A 40 8.23 2.67 19.75
CA TYR A 40 8.83 1.51 19.10
C TYR A 40 8.10 0.20 19.48
N ARG A 41 7.76 0.00 20.76
CA ARG A 41 6.98 -1.17 21.20
C ARG A 41 5.59 -1.20 20.58
N ASP A 42 4.90 -0.07 20.51
CA ASP A 42 3.55 -0.01 19.93
C ASP A 42 3.58 -0.21 18.41
N ILE A 43 4.59 0.32 17.71
CA ILE A 43 4.80 0.05 16.29
C ILE A 43 5.13 -1.42 16.05
N GLN A 44 5.96 -2.03 16.88
CA GLN A 44 6.30 -3.45 16.78
C GLN A 44 5.07 -4.33 17.02
N LEU A 45 4.19 -3.94 17.94
CA LEU A 45 2.90 -4.59 18.14
C LEU A 45 1.98 -4.47 16.91
N ILE A 46 1.99 -3.34 16.21
CA ILE A 46 1.25 -3.20 14.95
C ILE A 46 1.85 -4.14 13.89
N ARG A 47 3.18 -4.22 13.81
CA ARG A 47 3.89 -5.12 12.88
C ARG A 47 3.62 -6.59 13.15
N SER A 48 3.53 -6.99 14.41
CA SER A 48 3.25 -8.38 14.79
C SER A 48 1.84 -8.85 14.39
N ARG A 49 0.95 -7.93 13.99
CA ARG A 49 -0.38 -8.25 13.45
C ARG A 49 -0.38 -8.48 11.92
N GLY A 50 0.80 -8.63 11.31
CA GLY A 50 0.94 -8.85 9.86
C GLY A 50 0.95 -7.56 9.04
N ILE A 51 1.05 -6.39 9.67
CA ILE A 51 1.09 -5.11 8.99
C ILE A 51 2.54 -4.71 8.72
N ALA A 52 2.93 -4.64 7.45
CA ALA A 52 4.24 -4.13 7.07
C ALA A 52 4.28 -2.61 7.21
N LEU A 53 5.05 -2.11 8.17
CA LEU A 53 5.27 -0.68 8.39
C LEU A 53 6.73 -0.32 8.10
N ARG A 54 6.97 0.80 7.41
CA ARG A 54 8.33 1.34 7.23
C ARG A 54 8.37 2.81 7.60
N TYR A 55 9.57 3.24 7.97
CA TYR A 55 9.85 4.63 8.30
C TYR A 55 10.62 5.27 7.16
N CYS A 56 10.07 6.34 6.59
CA CYS A 56 10.77 7.16 5.61
C CYS A 56 11.57 8.23 6.35
N LYS A 57 12.91 8.15 6.30
CA LYS A 57 13.79 9.17 6.92
C LYS A 57 13.67 10.54 6.25
N ILE A 58 13.47 10.57 4.93
CA ILE A 58 13.38 11.81 4.15
C ILE A 58 12.08 12.56 4.48
N ARG A 59 10.94 11.86 4.45
CA ARG A 59 9.62 12.45 4.76
C ARG A 59 9.31 12.49 6.25
N GLN A 60 10.20 11.93 7.07
CA GLN A 60 10.04 11.73 8.50
C GLN A 60 8.65 11.21 8.85
N THR A 61 8.24 10.10 8.25
CA THR A 61 6.90 9.57 8.46
C THR A 61 6.85 8.06 8.32
N TYR A 62 6.00 7.43 9.12
CA TYR A 62 5.69 6.01 8.97
C TYR A 62 4.66 5.82 7.86
N TYR A 63 4.81 4.75 7.10
CA TYR A 63 3.90 4.37 6.02
C TYR A 63 3.69 2.86 5.97
N TYR A 64 2.52 2.44 5.48
CA TYR A 64 2.25 1.05 5.18
C TYR A 64 3.02 0.65 3.92
N GLU A 65 3.86 -0.38 4.06
CA GLU A 65 4.48 -1.03 2.92
C GLU A 65 3.43 -1.98 2.34
N HIS A 66 2.98 -1.69 1.12
CA HIS A 66 2.17 -2.64 0.38
C HIS A 66 3.06 -3.84 0.08
N VAL A 67 2.82 -4.94 0.79
CA VAL A 67 3.33 -6.23 0.34
C VAL A 67 2.52 -6.53 -0.90
N PHE A 68 3.11 -6.40 -2.08
CA PHE A 68 2.52 -6.92 -3.31
C PHE A 68 2.50 -8.45 -3.14
N SER A 69 1.45 -8.98 -2.50
CA SER A 69 1.14 -10.39 -2.60
C SER A 69 0.81 -10.65 -4.06
N GLU A 70 1.65 -11.39 -4.75
CA GLU A 70 1.63 -11.63 -6.21
C GLU A 70 0.36 -12.36 -6.73
N HIS A 71 -0.73 -12.40 -5.96
CA HIS A 71 -1.96 -13.09 -6.31
C HIS A 71 -3.01 -12.23 -7.03
N GLU A 72 -2.67 -11.02 -7.47
CA GLU A 72 -3.60 -10.17 -8.23
C GLU A 72 -2.98 -9.56 -9.47
N ASN A 73 -2.24 -10.37 -10.23
CA ASN A 73 -1.84 -10.06 -11.61
C ASN A 73 -2.35 -11.15 -12.56
N LYS A 74 -3.66 -11.21 -12.80
CA LYS A 74 -4.20 -12.02 -13.92
C LYS A 74 -5.25 -11.34 -14.80
N THR A 75 -5.71 -10.13 -14.50
CA THR A 75 -6.88 -9.56 -15.21
C THR A 75 -6.61 -8.42 -16.19
N GLU A 76 -5.36 -7.97 -16.36
CA GLU A 76 -5.06 -6.92 -17.36
C GLU A 76 -4.42 -7.50 -18.64
N HIS A 77 -3.57 -8.53 -18.53
CA HIS A 77 -2.96 -9.17 -19.70
C HIS A 77 -3.94 -9.98 -20.57
N GLN A 78 -5.14 -10.28 -20.09
CA GLN A 78 -6.19 -10.92 -20.90
C GLN A 78 -7.05 -9.94 -21.70
N LEU A 79 -7.09 -8.64 -21.35
CA LEU A 79 -7.95 -7.67 -22.02
C LEU A 79 -7.35 -7.15 -23.35
N ILE A 80 -6.03 -7.05 -23.44
CA ILE A 80 -5.35 -6.54 -24.65
C ILE A 80 -5.43 -7.55 -25.82
N HIS A 81 -5.56 -8.85 -25.54
CA HIS A 81 -5.62 -9.87 -26.60
C HIS A 81 -6.99 -9.96 -27.29
N LEU A 82 -8.09 -9.66 -26.58
CA LEU A 82 -9.44 -9.76 -27.14
C LEU A 82 -9.82 -8.55 -28.03
N GLU A 83 -9.27 -7.37 -27.75
CA GLU A 83 -9.49 -6.16 -28.54
C GLU A 83 -8.72 -6.17 -29.87
N ALA A 84 -7.54 -6.78 -29.91
CA ALA A 84 -6.73 -6.91 -31.13
C ALA A 84 -7.35 -7.85 -32.19
N MET A 85 -8.19 -8.81 -31.78
CA MET A 85 -8.84 -9.77 -32.69
C MET A 85 -10.15 -9.24 -33.29
N LYS A 86 -10.72 -8.15 -32.77
CA LYS A 86 -11.95 -7.54 -33.30
C LYS A 86 -11.71 -6.50 -34.41
N THR A 87 -10.49 -5.97 -34.53
CA THR A 87 -10.14 -4.91 -35.48
C THR A 87 -9.36 -5.39 -36.70
N ALA A 88 -8.92 -6.66 -36.72
CA ALA A 88 -8.38 -7.28 -37.94
C ALA A 88 -9.54 -7.69 -38.87
N GLY A 89 -9.97 -6.75 -39.72
CA GLY A 89 -10.71 -7.09 -40.93
C GLY A 89 -9.91 -8.09 -41.78
N PRO A 90 -10.56 -8.94 -42.59
CA PRO A 90 -9.88 -10.00 -43.32
C PRO A 90 -8.88 -9.43 -44.33
N LEU A 91 -7.59 -9.45 -44.00
CA LEU A 91 -6.47 -9.30 -44.94
C LEU A 91 -6.21 -10.64 -45.63
N ASN A 92 -7.18 -11.08 -46.43
CA ASN A 92 -6.99 -12.09 -47.47
C ASN A 92 -8.26 -12.17 -48.33
N ALA A 93 -8.28 -11.44 -49.44
CA ALA A 93 -8.89 -11.88 -50.70
C ALA A 93 -8.58 -10.86 -51.79
N ALA A 94 -7.56 -11.15 -52.60
CA ALA A 94 -7.40 -10.77 -54.01
C ALA A 94 -5.91 -10.58 -54.38
N SER A 95 -5.16 -11.67 -54.34
CA SER A 95 -4.22 -11.90 -55.44
C SER A 95 -5.03 -12.65 -56.49
N LYS A 96 -5.44 -11.98 -57.58
CA LYS A 96 -5.70 -12.61 -58.88
C LYS A 96 -5.84 -11.55 -59.96
N ASP A 97 -4.86 -11.58 -60.84
CA ASP A 97 -4.96 -11.43 -62.29
C ASP A 97 -5.58 -10.14 -62.83
N PHE A 98 -4.78 -9.28 -63.47
CA PHE A 98 -4.97 -8.96 -64.88
C PHE A 98 -3.67 -8.36 -65.46
N TYR A 99 -3.19 -9.02 -66.51
CA TYR A 99 -2.15 -8.58 -67.44
C TYR A 99 -2.63 -7.36 -68.24
#